data_AF-A0AA90THH6-F1
#
_entry.id   AF-A0AA90THH6-F1
#
_cell.length_a   1.000
_cell.length_b   1.000
_cell.length_c   1.000
_cell.angle_alpha   90.00
_cell.angle_beta   90.00
_cell.angle_gamma   90.00
#
_symmetry.space_group_name_H-M   'P 1'
#
loop_
_entity.id
_entity.type
_entity.pdbx_description
1 polymer ?
#
loop_
_entity_poly.entity_id
_entity_poly.type
_entity_poly.pdbx_seq_one_letter_code
_entity_poly.pdbx_strand_id
1 'polypeptide(L)'
;MKLLLAIFLILPIASSMAGECLKVEYQEMKEWSEDQLLKKFCEDKKDFANHEAVASFNEKIAGTYKTMGDTQGASRSWEKWSAASDSAKICKNEMDRAARILSQKNIDEASIKARCP
;
A
#
# COMPACT_ATOMS: atom_id res chain seq x y z
N MET A 1 -38.20 27.41 -12.51
CA MET A 1 -36.93 28.15 -12.32
C MET A 1 -35.91 27.16 -11.79
N LYS A 2 -34.75 27.11 -12.45
CA LYS A 2 -33.58 26.27 -12.13
C LYS A 2 -32.94 26.78 -10.83
N LEU A 3 -32.66 25.89 -9.87
CA LEU A 3 -31.62 26.13 -8.88
C LEU A 3 -30.71 24.90 -8.82
N LEU A 4 -29.69 24.94 -9.69
CA LEU A 4 -28.48 24.15 -9.55
C LEU A 4 -27.69 24.75 -8.40
N LEU A 5 -27.35 23.97 -7.38
CA LEU A 5 -26.15 24.24 -6.61
C LEU A 5 -25.56 22.91 -6.14
N ALA A 6 -24.81 22.30 -7.06
CA ALA A 6 -23.84 21.28 -6.76
C ALA A 6 -22.67 21.95 -6.02
N ILE A 7 -22.47 21.59 -4.75
CA ILE A 7 -21.19 21.80 -4.07
C ILE A 7 -20.72 20.41 -3.64
N PHE A 8 -20.12 19.71 -4.60
CA PHE A 8 -19.15 18.65 -4.32
C PHE A 8 -17.84 19.34 -3.93
N LEU A 9 -17.67 19.59 -2.64
CA LEU A 9 -16.37 19.94 -2.06
C LEU A 9 -15.98 18.82 -1.10
N ILE A 10 -15.74 17.64 -1.66
CA ILE A 10 -14.85 16.66 -1.05
C ILE A 10 -13.56 16.79 -1.84
N LEU A 11 -12.66 17.66 -1.37
CA LEU A 11 -11.25 17.53 -1.68
C LEU A 11 -10.82 16.20 -1.01
N PRO A 12 -10.51 15.12 -1.75
CA PRO A 12 -9.71 14.07 -1.15
C PRO A 12 -8.39 14.75 -0.81
N ILE A 13 -8.13 14.77 0.49
CA ILE A 13 -6.90 15.25 1.08
C ILE A 13 -5.80 14.48 0.36
N ALA A 14 -5.11 15.15 -0.56
CA ALA A 14 -3.81 14.71 -1.03
C ALA A 14 -2.85 14.90 0.14
N SER A 15 -3.04 14.09 1.18
CA SER A 15 -2.04 13.88 2.21
C SER A 15 -0.90 13.21 1.49
N SER A 16 0.13 13.99 1.19
CA SER A 16 1.46 13.51 0.90
C SER A 16 1.96 12.70 2.11
N MET A 17 1.51 11.45 2.22
CA MET A 17 2.05 10.47 3.15
C MET A 17 2.99 9.59 2.33
N ALA A 18 4.24 10.03 2.23
CA ALA A 18 5.27 9.14 1.76
C ALA A 18 5.37 7.97 2.77
N GLY A 19 4.92 6.77 2.36
CA GLY A 19 5.23 5.50 3.02
C GLY A 19 4.08 4.71 3.65
N GLU A 20 2.82 5.16 3.55
CA GLU A 20 1.68 4.38 4.07
C GLU A 20 0.70 4.00 2.97
N CYS A 21 0.48 2.69 2.81
CA CYS A 21 -0.55 2.16 1.92
C CYS A 21 -1.93 2.41 2.50
N LEU A 22 -2.55 3.48 2.03
CA LEU A 22 -3.89 3.86 2.46
C LEU A 22 -4.92 2.84 1.95
N LYS A 23 -5.73 2.35 2.89
CA LYS A 23 -6.94 1.59 2.58
C LYS A 23 -7.96 2.53 1.99
N VAL A 24 -8.32 2.27 0.74
CA VAL A 24 -9.41 2.97 0.06
C VAL A 24 -10.65 2.07 0.08
N GLU A 25 -11.83 2.68 0.17
CA GLU A 25 -13.08 1.92 0.03
C GLU A 25 -13.22 1.38 -1.39
N TYR A 26 -13.65 0.14 -1.54
CA TYR A 26 -13.68 -0.52 -2.84
C TYR A 26 -14.60 0.20 -3.85
N GLN A 27 -15.73 0.75 -3.39
CA GLN A 27 -16.65 1.48 -4.25
C GLN A 27 -16.05 2.78 -4.77
N GLU A 28 -15.32 3.50 -3.92
CA GLU A 28 -14.61 4.72 -4.32
C GLU A 28 -13.55 4.40 -5.39
N MET A 29 -12.77 3.35 -5.18
CA MET A 29 -11.71 2.95 -6.11
C MET A 29 -12.23 2.54 -7.49
N LYS A 30 -13.47 2.05 -7.61
CA LYS A 30 -14.08 1.70 -8.91
C LYS A 30 -14.37 2.91 -9.79
N GLU A 31 -14.63 4.06 -9.16
CA GLU A 31 -14.94 5.32 -9.85
C GLU A 31 -13.69 6.02 -10.38
N TRP A 32 -12.50 5.56 -9.96
CA TRP A 32 -11.23 6.15 -10.37
C TRP A 32 -10.92 5.93 -11.86
N SER A 33 -10.18 6.88 -12.43
CA SER A 33 -9.63 6.77 -13.77
C SER A 33 -8.54 5.68 -13.83
N GLU A 34 -8.22 5.22 -15.03
CA GLU A 34 -7.10 4.28 -15.24
C GLU A 34 -5.78 4.84 -14.71
N ASP A 35 -5.51 6.14 -14.95
CA ASP A 35 -4.30 6.80 -14.47
C ASP A 35 -4.23 6.85 -12.94
N GLN A 36 -5.36 7.10 -12.27
CA GLN A 36 -5.42 7.09 -10.80
C GLN A 36 -5.16 5.69 -10.24
N LEU A 37 -5.74 4.66 -10.87
CA LEU A 37 -5.55 3.27 -10.48
C LEU A 37 -4.11 2.80 -10.71
N LEU A 38 -3.51 3.14 -11.86
CA LEU A 38 -2.12 2.82 -12.17
C LEU A 38 -1.16 3.53 -11.20
N LYS A 39 -1.41 4.80 -10.90
CA LYS A 39 -0.62 5.55 -9.92
C LYS A 39 -0.68 4.89 -8.54
N LYS A 40 -1.88 4.56 -8.06
CA LYS A 40 -2.06 3.87 -6.77
C LYS A 40 -1.34 2.52 -6.75
N PHE A 41 -1.48 1.74 -7.83
CA PHE A 41 -0.78 0.46 -7.94
C PHE A 41 0.74 0.62 -7.86
N CYS A 42 1.32 1.58 -8.60
CA CYS A 42 2.76 1.86 -8.55
C CYS A 42 3.22 2.29 -7.13
N GLU A 43 2.47 3.18 -6.49
CA GLU A 43 2.77 3.69 -5.14
C GLU A 43 2.72 2.56 -4.11
N ASP A 44 1.65 1.77 -4.10
CA ASP A 44 1.52 0.63 -3.19
C ASP A 44 2.57 -0.44 -3.46
N LYS A 45 2.99 -0.65 -4.72
CA LYS A 45 4.07 -1.58 -5.07
C LYS A 45 5.40 -1.16 -4.47
N LYS A 46 5.73 0.13 -4.56
CA LYS A 46 6.95 0.68 -3.97
C LYS A 46 6.93 0.55 -2.45
N ASP A 47 5.80 0.91 -1.83
CA ASP A 47 5.66 0.85 -0.38
C ASP A 47 5.63 -0.58 0.15
N PHE A 48 5.00 -1.51 -0.58
CA PHE A 48 5.07 -2.95 -0.32
C PHE A 48 6.53 -3.43 -0.24
N ALA A 49 7.35 -3.11 -1.25
CA ALA A 49 8.75 -3.51 -1.28
C ALA A 49 9.57 -2.91 -0.12
N ASN A 50 9.29 -1.66 0.24
CA ASN A 50 9.92 -1.01 1.39
C ASN A 50 9.56 -1.72 2.71
N HIS A 51 8.28 -2.01 2.91
CA HIS A 51 7.79 -2.68 4.13
C HIS A 51 8.32 -4.12 4.23
N GLU A 52 8.41 -4.86 3.12
CA GLU A 52 9.06 -6.19 3.10
C GLU A 52 10.55 -6.12 3.47
N ALA A 53 11.28 -5.13 2.93
CA ALA A 53 12.69 -4.94 3.24
C ALA A 53 12.90 -4.61 4.74
N VAL A 54 12.08 -3.72 5.30
CA VAL A 54 12.11 -3.35 6.72
C VAL A 54 11.73 -4.53 7.61
N ALA A 55 10.72 -5.31 7.23
CA ALA A 55 10.34 -6.53 7.94
C ALA A 55 11.53 -7.50 7.96
N SER A 56 12.05 -7.91 6.81
CA SER A 56 13.18 -8.85 6.72
C SER A 56 14.41 -8.41 7.51
N PHE A 57 14.70 -7.10 7.51
CA PHE A 57 15.78 -6.54 8.31
C PHE A 57 15.54 -6.71 9.82
N ASN A 58 14.35 -6.36 10.31
CA ASN A 58 14.02 -6.48 11.73
C ASN A 58 13.93 -7.94 12.19
N GLU A 59 13.48 -8.85 11.34
CA GLU A 59 13.50 -10.29 11.61
C GLU A 59 14.94 -10.79 11.89
N LYS A 60 15.88 -10.42 11.03
CA LYS A 60 17.30 -10.80 11.19
C LYS A 60 17.92 -10.22 12.46
N ILE A 61 17.61 -8.95 12.77
CA ILE A 61 18.06 -8.33 14.02
C ILE A 61 17.44 -9.03 15.24
N ALA A 62 16.15 -9.35 15.19
CA ALA A 62 15.48 -10.04 16.28
C ALA A 62 16.11 -11.43 16.53
N GLY A 63 16.43 -12.16 15.46
CA GLY A 63 17.18 -13.41 15.53
C GLY A 63 18.57 -13.24 16.14
N THR A 64 19.28 -12.18 15.77
CA THR A 64 20.62 -11.86 16.32
C THR A 64 20.55 -11.59 17.83
N TYR A 65 19.65 -10.71 18.27
CA TYR A 65 19.45 -10.43 19.70
C TYR A 65 19.06 -11.67 20.49
N LYS A 66 18.20 -12.52 19.93
CA LYS A 66 17.82 -13.80 20.53
C LYS A 66 19.04 -14.70 20.73
N THR A 67 19.92 -14.83 19.73
CA THR A 67 21.16 -15.61 19.83
C THR A 67 22.13 -15.02 20.86
N MET A 68 22.12 -13.70 21.06
CA MET A 68 22.93 -13.02 22.08
C MET A 68 22.34 -13.11 23.50
N GLY A 69 21.15 -13.68 23.67
CA GLY A 69 20.44 -13.72 24.95
C GLY A 69 19.76 -12.40 25.34
N ASP A 70 19.75 -11.39 24.46
CA ASP A 70 19.02 -10.14 24.67
C ASP A 70 17.55 -10.32 24.28
N THR A 71 16.76 -10.82 25.23
CA THR A 71 15.33 -11.07 25.03
C THR A 71 14.54 -9.78 24.79
N GLN A 72 14.92 -8.66 25.41
CA GLN A 72 14.24 -7.38 25.23
C GLN A 72 14.54 -6.77 23.86
N GLY A 73 15.80 -6.81 23.42
CA GLY A 73 16.21 -6.42 22.07
C GLY A 73 15.49 -7.24 21.01
N ALA A 74 15.41 -8.56 21.20
CA ALA A 74 14.68 -9.46 20.31
C ALA A 74 13.19 -9.10 20.24
N SER A 75 12.53 -8.88 21.39
CA SER A 75 11.10 -8.52 21.43
C SER A 75 10.82 -7.21 20.68
N ARG A 76 11.62 -6.16 20.94
CA ARG A 76 11.46 -4.85 20.25
C ARG A 76 11.62 -4.96 18.74
N SER A 77 12.57 -5.79 18.28
CA SER A 77 12.76 -6.02 16.84
C SER A 77 11.64 -6.87 16.23
N TRP A 78 11.09 -7.85 16.96
CA TRP A 78 9.92 -8.61 16.52
C TRP A 78 8.67 -7.74 16.38
N GLU A 79 8.44 -6.80 17.30
CA GLU A 79 7.34 -5.84 17.19
C GLU A 79 7.46 -4.99 15.92
N LYS A 80 8.65 -4.49 15.62
CA LYS A 80 8.92 -3.73 14.38
C LYS A 80 8.75 -4.59 13.12
N TRP A 81 9.20 -5.84 13.15
CA TRP A 81 8.96 -6.81 12.07
C TRP A 81 7.46 -7.02 11.84
N SER A 82 6.69 -7.23 12.91
CA SER A 82 5.24 -7.46 12.83
C SER A 82 4.53 -6.25 12.21
N ALA A 83 4.84 -5.04 12.70
CA ALA A 83 4.27 -3.82 12.17
C ALA A 83 4.57 -3.62 10.67
N ALA A 84 5.83 -3.80 10.26
CA ALA A 84 6.21 -3.70 8.84
C ALA A 84 5.55 -4.79 7.99
N SER A 85 5.46 -6.02 8.50
CA SER A 85 4.81 -7.13 7.80
C SER A 85 3.32 -6.88 7.59
N ASP A 86 2.63 -6.29 8.57
CA ASP A 86 1.22 -5.95 8.45
C ASP A 86 0.99 -4.81 7.46
N SER A 87 1.86 -3.80 7.46
CA SER A 87 1.85 -2.75 6.42
C SER A 87 2.06 -3.33 5.02
N ALA A 88 3.02 -4.25 4.84
CA ALA A 88 3.24 -4.94 3.56
C ALA A 88 1.98 -5.69 3.10
N LYS A 89 1.29 -6.41 4.00
CA LYS A 89 0.01 -7.08 3.65
C LYS A 89 -1.04 -6.09 3.18
N ILE A 90 -1.16 -4.94 3.82
CA ILE A 90 -2.11 -3.89 3.40
C ILE A 90 -1.76 -3.42 2.00
N CYS A 91 -0.50 -3.04 1.74
CA CYS A 91 -0.04 -2.62 0.41
C CYS A 91 -0.37 -3.64 -0.67
N LYS A 92 -0.05 -4.91 -0.42
CA LYS A 92 -0.32 -5.99 -1.36
C LYS A 92 -1.81 -6.11 -1.68
N ASN A 93 -2.67 -6.04 -0.67
CA ASN A 93 -4.12 -6.11 -0.88
C ASN A 93 -4.65 -4.93 -1.71
N GLU A 94 -4.11 -3.73 -1.49
CA GLU A 94 -4.49 -2.54 -2.27
C GLU A 94 -3.99 -2.64 -3.72
N MET A 95 -2.76 -3.13 -3.94
CA MET A 95 -2.25 -3.45 -5.28
C MET A 95 -3.15 -4.44 -6.01
N ASP A 96 -3.48 -5.56 -5.37
CA ASP A 96 -4.29 -6.62 -5.97
C ASP A 96 -5.69 -6.12 -6.33
N ARG A 97 -6.25 -5.22 -5.51
CA ARG A 97 -7.52 -4.55 -5.81
C ARG A 97 -7.42 -3.59 -7.00
N ALA A 98 -6.42 -2.72 -7.03
CA ALA A 98 -6.22 -1.80 -8.14
C ALA A 98 -6.00 -2.54 -9.46
N ALA A 99 -5.18 -3.60 -9.45
CA ALA A 99 -4.95 -4.47 -10.61
C ALA A 99 -6.23 -5.16 -11.07
N ARG A 100 -7.07 -5.63 -10.15
CA ARG A 100 -8.38 -6.23 -10.49
C ARG A 100 -9.31 -5.23 -11.17
N ILE A 101 -9.37 -3.99 -10.70
CA ILE A 101 -10.22 -2.96 -11.33
C ILE A 101 -9.65 -2.56 -12.69
N LEU A 102 -8.33 -2.44 -12.84
CA LEU A 102 -7.68 -2.20 -14.14
C LEU A 102 -7.96 -3.33 -15.14
N SER A 103 -7.93 -4.59 -14.68
CA SER A 103 -8.30 -5.74 -15.52
C SER A 103 -9.78 -5.70 -15.94
N GLN A 104 -10.68 -5.25 -15.07
CA GLN A 104 -12.10 -5.01 -15.43
C GLN A 104 -12.25 -3.90 -16.47
N LYS A 105 -11.26 -3.00 -16.62
CA LYS A 105 -11.17 -1.96 -17.66
C LYS A 105 -10.38 -2.41 -18.89
N ASN A 106 -10.08 -3.71 -19.03
CA ASN A 106 -9.33 -4.32 -20.12
C ASN A 106 -7.84 -3.92 -20.19
N ILE A 107 -7.24 -3.54 -19.06
CA ILE A 107 -5.78 -3.40 -18.96
C ILE A 107 -5.21 -4.70 -18.40
N ASP A 108 -4.40 -5.40 -19.18
CA ASP A 108 -3.84 -6.69 -18.77
C ASP A 108 -2.72 -6.55 -17.71
N GLU A 109 -2.53 -7.61 -16.93
CA GLU A 109 -1.57 -7.62 -15.81
C GLU A 109 -0.11 -7.36 -16.25
N ALA A 110 0.29 -7.81 -17.44
CA ALA A 110 1.63 -7.57 -17.94
C ALA A 110 1.84 -6.09 -18.27
N SER A 111 0.85 -5.45 -18.87
CA SER A 111 0.84 -4.00 -19.11
C SER A 111 0.89 -3.20 -17.81
N ILE A 112 0.15 -3.61 -16.78
CA ILE A 112 0.19 -2.95 -15.46
C ILE A 112 1.60 -3.04 -14.87
N LYS A 113 2.19 -4.26 -14.85
CA LYS A 113 3.54 -4.49 -14.31
C LYS A 113 4.63 -3.76 -15.09
N ALA A 114 4.51 -3.66 -16.41
CA ALA A 114 5.47 -2.94 -17.26
C ALA A 114 5.48 -1.43 -17.00
N ARG A 115 4.34 -0.85 -16.61
CA ARG A 115 4.21 0.59 -16.31
C ARG A 115 4.68 0.96 -14.90
N CYS A 116 4.84 -0.03 -14.01
CA CYS A 116 5.35 0.14 -12.65
C CYS A 116 6.49 -0.87 -12.41
N PRO A 117 7.68 -0.71 -13.01
CA PRO A 117 8.79 -1.64 -12.83
C PRO A 117 9.24 -1.76 -11.37
#